data_AF-A0A9D9W938-F1
#
_entry.id   AF-A0A9D9W938-F1
#
_cell.length_a   1.000
_cell.length_b   1.000
_cell.length_c   1.000
_cell.angle_alpha   90.00
_cell.angle_beta   90.00
_cell.angle_gamma   90.00
#
_symmetry.space_group_name_H-M   'P 1'
#
loop_
_entity.id
_entity.type
_entity.pdbx_description
1 polymer ?
#
loop_
_entity_poly.entity_id
_entity_poly.type
_entity_poly.pdbx_seq_one_letter_code
_entity_poly.pdbx_strand_id
1 'polypeptide(L)'
;MIQVLKPIVSLLMFLTVLFFISTILTITTSFPVWLSTAFSLACALLAAWFTWKLVAGEKTNVAVAVIGGALILGGLCFTIGFLGPMVFAKDTSQGLTIGLFIAAPVGVIMGAIGGYVYVSRHASNTDD
;
A
#
# COMPACT_ATOMS: atom_id res chain seq x y z
N MET A 1 23.61 7.33 -4.91
CA MET A 1 22.27 7.29 -5.52
C MET A 1 21.23 6.60 -4.64
N ILE A 2 21.54 5.47 -3.98
CA ILE A 2 20.61 4.74 -3.08
C ILE A 2 20.10 5.57 -1.87
N GLN A 3 20.88 6.53 -1.36
CA GLN A 3 20.47 7.36 -0.21
C GLN A 3 19.29 8.29 -0.49
N VAL A 4 19.13 8.78 -1.73
CA VAL A 4 18.02 9.68 -2.11
C VAL A 4 16.78 8.88 -2.57
N LEU A 5 17.00 7.68 -3.11
CA LEU A 5 15.92 6.79 -3.52
C LEU A 5 15.08 6.31 -2.31
N LYS A 6 15.72 6.04 -1.17
CA LYS A 6 15.06 5.63 0.08
C LYS A 6 13.93 6.58 0.52
N PRO A 7 14.19 7.88 0.77
CA PRO A 7 13.15 8.80 1.21
C PRO A 7 12.11 9.06 0.12
N ILE A 8 12.51 9.08 -1.17
CA ILE A 8 11.56 9.30 -2.28
C ILE A 8 10.55 8.16 -2.37
N VAL A 9 11.02 6.90 -2.38
CA VAL A 9 10.14 5.74 -2.48
C VAL A 9 9.28 5.61 -1.22
N SER A 10 9.86 5.84 -0.04
CA SER A 10 9.13 5.80 1.22
C SER A 10 8.02 6.86 1.28
N LEU A 11 8.30 8.09 0.83
CA LEU A 11 7.33 9.18 0.77
C LEU A 11 6.25 8.92 -0.28
N LEU A 12 6.61 8.38 -1.44
CA LEU A 12 5.64 8.02 -2.47
C LEU A 12 4.67 6.96 -1.94
N MET A 13 5.18 5.87 -1.35
CA MET A 13 4.33 4.82 -0.80
C MET A 13 3.53 5.28 0.41
N PHE A 14 4.09 6.18 1.24
CA PHE A 14 3.35 6.84 2.32
C PHE A 14 2.11 7.55 1.77
N LEU A 15 2.27 8.39 0.75
CA LEU A 15 1.15 9.14 0.15
C LEU A 15 0.12 8.20 -0.47
N THR A 16 0.57 7.16 -1.18
CA THR A 16 -0.33 6.18 -1.81
C THR A 16 -1.18 5.43 -0.77
N VAL A 17 -0.56 4.93 0.29
CA VAL A 17 -1.28 4.18 1.34
C VAL A 17 -2.16 5.10 2.18
N LEU A 18 -1.69 6.31 2.48
CA LEU A 18 -2.49 7.33 3.18
C LEU A 18 -3.76 7.65 2.38
N PHE A 19 -3.63 7.93 1.09
CA PHE A 19 -4.76 8.21 0.21
C PHE A 19 -5.73 7.03 0.15
N PHE A 20 -5.21 5.82 -0.04
CA PHE A 20 -5.99 4.59 -0.10
C PHE A 20 -6.82 4.34 1.17
N ILE A 21 -6.17 4.26 2.33
CA ILE A 21 -6.83 3.94 3.59
C ILE A 21 -7.79 5.07 3.99
N SER A 22 -7.37 6.33 3.89
CA SER A 22 -8.23 7.47 4.22
C SER A 22 -9.49 7.46 3.38
N THR A 23 -9.39 7.22 2.06
CA THR A 23 -10.56 7.22 1.17
C THR A 23 -11.53 6.09 1.51
N ILE A 24 -11.03 4.88 1.75
CA ILE A 24 -11.87 3.74 2.14
C ILE A 24 -12.56 3.99 3.47
N LEU A 25 -11.82 4.47 4.47
CA LEU A 25 -12.33 4.63 5.82
C LEU A 25 -13.40 5.74 5.86
N THR A 26 -13.18 6.85 5.16
CA THR A 26 -14.17 7.93 5.06
C THR A 26 -15.46 7.50 4.36
N ILE A 27 -15.40 6.59 3.38
CA ILE A 27 -16.57 6.16 2.61
C ILE A 27 -17.30 4.99 3.30
N THR A 28 -16.56 4.07 3.90
CA THR A 28 -17.11 2.82 4.46
C THR A 28 -17.56 2.99 5.91
N THR A 29 -16.90 3.89 6.66
CA THR A 29 -17.15 4.03 8.10
C THR A 29 -17.62 5.43 8.44
N SER A 30 -18.69 5.51 9.22
CA SER A 30 -19.18 6.76 9.81
C SER A 30 -18.44 7.10 11.12
N PHE A 31 -17.15 6.78 11.20
CA PHE A 31 -16.32 7.08 12.37
C PHE A 31 -15.98 8.57 12.43
N PRO A 32 -15.70 9.12 13.63
CA PRO A 32 -15.19 10.47 13.75
C PRO A 32 -13.88 10.62 12.97
N VAL A 33 -13.78 11.69 12.18
CA VAL A 33 -12.67 11.97 11.24
C VAL A 33 -11.29 11.80 11.91
N TRP A 34 -11.15 12.21 13.17
CA TRP A 34 -9.92 12.07 13.95
C TRP A 34 -9.42 10.61 14.05
N LEU A 35 -10.32 9.66 14.27
CA LEU A 35 -9.97 8.25 14.42
C LEU A 35 -9.55 7.66 13.06
N SER A 36 -10.27 8.02 12.00
CA SER A 36 -9.94 7.60 10.65
C SER A 36 -8.58 8.13 10.20
N THR A 37 -8.29 9.39 10.50
CA THR A 37 -7.00 10.02 10.20
C THR A 37 -5.86 9.36 10.98
N ALA A 38 -6.05 9.10 12.27
CA ALA A 38 -5.04 8.43 13.10
C ALA A 38 -4.72 7.01 12.60
N PHE A 39 -5.75 6.24 12.24
CA PHE A 39 -5.58 4.88 11.72
C PHE A 39 -4.88 4.89 10.35
N SER A 40 -5.27 5.80 9.47
CA SER A 40 -4.64 5.96 8.16
C SER A 40 -3.18 6.38 8.27
N LEU A 41 -2.85 7.29 9.21
CA LEU A 41 -1.47 7.68 9.49
C LEU A 41 -0.64 6.51 10.01
N ALA A 42 -1.19 5.72 10.94
CA ALA A 42 -0.50 4.54 11.46
C ALA A 42 -0.19 3.55 10.32
N CYS A 43 -1.16 3.29 9.44
CA CYS A 43 -1.01 2.40 8.30
C CYS A 43 0.01 2.92 7.26
N ALA A 44 -0.04 4.22 6.96
CA ALA A 44 0.88 4.88 6.05
C ALA A 44 2.32 4.90 6.59
N LEU A 45 2.50 5.17 7.89
CA LEU A 45 3.80 5.08 8.56
C LEU A 45 4.36 3.66 8.52
N LEU A 46 3.51 2.64 8.71
CA LEU A 46 3.91 1.24 8.62
C LEU A 46 4.41 0.87 7.21
N ALA A 47 3.71 1.33 6.17
CA ALA A 47 4.12 1.14 4.78
C ALA A 47 5.41 1.90 4.42
N ALA A 48 5.53 3.15 4.89
CA ALA A 48 6.72 3.97 4.70
C ALA A 48 7.96 3.36 5.39
N TRP A 49 7.78 2.88 6.63
CA TRP A 49 8.80 2.17 7.37
C TRP A 49 9.17 0.85 6.69
N PHE A 50 8.18 0.09 6.23
CA PHE A 50 8.41 -1.19 5.58
C PHE A 50 9.17 -1.04 4.26
N THR A 51 8.78 -0.08 3.41
CA THR A 51 9.55 0.25 2.19
C THR A 51 10.96 0.72 2.49
N TRP A 52 11.16 1.49 3.57
CA TRP A 52 12.49 1.88 4.00
C TRP A 52 13.34 0.66 4.36
N LYS A 53 12.78 -0.29 5.13
CA LYS A 53 13.44 -1.57 5.48
C LYS A 53 13.73 -2.43 4.25
N LEU A 54 12.79 -2.51 3.30
CA LEU A 54 12.97 -3.20 2.02
C LEU A 54 14.16 -2.63 1.23
N VAL A 55 14.22 -1.30 1.06
CA VAL A 55 15.32 -0.64 0.33
C VAL A 55 16.64 -0.69 1.12
N ALA A 56 16.59 -0.85 2.44
CA ALA A 56 17.76 -1.08 3.27
C ALA A 56 18.27 -2.53 3.22
N GLY A 57 17.51 -3.47 2.66
CA GLY A 57 17.85 -4.89 2.64
C GLY A 57 17.82 -5.55 4.02
N GLU A 58 17.12 -4.96 4.99
CA GLU A 58 17.02 -5.54 6.32
C GLU A 58 16.05 -6.73 6.34
N LYS A 59 16.36 -7.72 7.19
CA LYS A 59 15.47 -8.87 7.41
C LYS A 59 14.18 -8.38 8.08
N THR A 60 13.05 -8.73 7.48
CA THR A 60 11.70 -8.43 8.00
C THR A 60 10.92 -9.71 8.24
N ASN A 61 10.08 -9.70 9.28
CA ASN A 61 9.17 -10.80 9.58
C ASN A 61 8.16 -11.02 8.44
N VAL A 62 7.78 -12.28 8.21
CA VAL A 62 6.80 -12.69 7.19
C VAL A 62 5.51 -11.88 7.30
N ALA A 63 4.97 -11.71 8.52
CA ALA A 63 3.75 -10.94 8.75
C ALA A 63 3.87 -9.48 8.29
N VAL A 64 4.99 -8.83 8.61
CA VAL A 64 5.23 -7.43 8.22
C VAL A 64 5.39 -7.32 6.70
N ALA A 65 6.01 -8.31 6.06
CA ALA A 65 6.18 -8.31 4.62
C ALA A 65 4.88 -8.53 3.85
N VAL A 66 4.04 -9.45 4.33
CA VAL A 66 2.71 -9.71 3.77
C VAL A 66 1.82 -8.48 3.93
N ILE A 67 1.74 -7.90 5.13
CA ILE A 67 0.92 -6.71 5.40
C ILE A 67 1.45 -5.50 4.61
N GLY A 68 2.75 -5.27 4.62
CA GLY A 68 3.38 -4.17 3.91
C GLY A 68 3.21 -4.28 2.39
N GLY A 69 3.43 -5.47 1.83
CA GLY A 69 3.20 -5.74 0.41
C GLY A 69 1.74 -5.55 0.01
N ALA A 70 0.80 -6.06 0.82
CA ALA A 70 -0.63 -5.90 0.62
C ALA A 70 -1.06 -4.41 0.62
N LEU A 71 -0.55 -3.62 1.57
CA LEU A 71 -0.86 -2.20 1.66
C LEU A 71 -0.31 -1.41 0.47
N ILE A 72 0.95 -1.65 0.10
CA ILE A 72 1.61 -0.93 -0.98
C ILE A 72 0.95 -1.24 -2.33
N LEU A 73 0.82 -2.53 -2.67
CA LEU A 73 0.29 -2.92 -3.97
C LEU A 73 -1.24 -2.70 -4.02
N GLY A 74 -1.94 -2.93 -2.92
CA GLY A 74 -3.35 -2.56 -2.78
C GLY A 74 -3.59 -1.08 -2.99
N GLY A 75 -2.80 -0.22 -2.36
CA GLY A 75 -2.88 1.23 -2.52
C GLY A 75 -2.54 1.69 -3.94
N LEU A 76 -1.52 1.10 -4.58
CA LEU A 76 -1.16 1.40 -5.97
C LEU A 76 -2.28 1.02 -6.94
N CYS A 77 -2.77 -0.22 -6.85
CA CYS A 77 -3.87 -0.69 -7.69
C CYS A 77 -5.14 0.13 -7.44
N PHE A 78 -5.47 0.45 -6.18
CA PHE A 78 -6.57 1.35 -5.86
C PHE A 78 -6.39 2.70 -6.53
N THR A 79 -5.22 3.32 -6.40
CA THR A 79 -4.95 4.65 -6.95
C THR A 79 -5.12 4.66 -8.46
N ILE A 80 -4.62 3.63 -9.15
CA ILE A 80 -4.79 3.48 -10.61
C ILE A 80 -6.27 3.20 -10.97
N GLY A 81 -6.95 2.33 -10.23
CA GLY A 81 -8.36 2.01 -10.47
C GLY A 81 -9.33 3.15 -10.13
N PHE A 82 -8.95 4.00 -9.18
CA PHE A 82 -9.71 5.17 -8.73
C PHE A 82 -9.49 6.36 -9.67
N LEU A 83 -8.23 6.77 -9.85
CA LEU A 83 -7.88 7.95 -10.66
C LEU A 83 -7.89 7.64 -12.15
N GLY A 84 -7.60 6.42 -12.58
CA GLY A 84 -7.50 6.04 -13.98
C GLY A 84 -8.79 6.37 -14.76
N PRO A 85 -9.96 5.87 -14.35
CA PRO A 85 -11.22 6.23 -14.98
C PRO A 85 -11.51 7.73 -14.91
N MET A 86 -11.15 8.40 -13.81
CA MET A 86 -11.40 9.83 -13.60
C MET A 86 -10.61 10.74 -14.56
N VAL A 87 -9.48 10.28 -15.09
CA VAL A 87 -8.68 11.00 -16.11
C VAL A 87 -9.36 10.96 -17.48
N PHE A 88 -10.00 9.84 -17.85
CA PHE A 88 -10.60 9.64 -19.17
C PHE A 88 -12.11 9.96 -19.20
N ALA A 89 -12.82 9.71 -18.10
CA ALA A 89 -14.25 9.93 -17.93
C ALA A 89 -14.48 10.67 -16.61
N LYS A 90 -14.59 12.00 -16.70
CA LYS A 90 -14.64 12.91 -15.53
C LYS A 90 -15.92 12.82 -14.70
N ASP A 91 -17.01 12.33 -15.28
CA ASP A 91 -18.35 12.44 -14.69
C ASP A 91 -18.91 11.12 -14.15
N THR A 92 -18.08 10.09 -13.95
CA THR A 92 -18.55 8.79 -13.45
C THR A 92 -17.98 8.45 -12.07
N SER A 93 -18.86 8.07 -11.14
CA SER A 93 -18.49 7.44 -9.86
C SER A 93 -17.87 6.05 -10.04
N GLN A 94 -17.71 5.59 -11.29
CA GLN A 94 -17.08 4.32 -11.65
C GLN A 94 -15.63 4.23 -11.19
N GLY A 95 -14.89 5.35 -11.12
CA GLY A 95 -13.54 5.36 -10.56
C GLY A 95 -13.51 4.77 -9.15
N LEU A 96 -14.43 5.22 -8.28
CA LEU A 96 -14.56 4.68 -6.94
C LEU A 96 -14.94 3.20 -6.95
N THR A 97 -15.92 2.80 -7.77
CA THR A 97 -16.39 1.41 -7.81
C THR A 97 -15.29 0.46 -8.29
N ILE A 98 -14.60 0.80 -9.37
CA ILE A 98 -13.53 -0.03 -9.94
C ILE A 98 -12.33 -0.05 -8.99
N GLY A 99 -11.94 1.10 -8.46
CA GLY A 99 -10.87 1.23 -7.48
C GLY A 99 -11.12 0.38 -6.24
N LEU A 100 -12.31 0.47 -5.66
CA LEU A 100 -12.65 -0.19 -4.39
C LEU A 100 -13.00 -1.68 -4.54
N PHE A 101 -13.81 -2.07 -5.53
CA PHE A 101 -14.32 -3.44 -5.61
C PHE A 101 -13.43 -4.38 -6.42
N ILE A 102 -12.59 -3.85 -7.31
CA ILE A 102 -11.77 -4.68 -8.21
C ILE A 102 -10.29 -4.44 -7.96
N ALA A 103 -9.82 -3.21 -8.17
CA ALA A 103 -8.40 -2.93 -8.19
C ALA A 103 -7.75 -3.08 -6.80
N ALA A 104 -8.39 -2.57 -5.74
CA ALA A 104 -7.89 -2.70 -4.38
C ALA A 104 -7.80 -4.16 -3.91
N PRO A 105 -8.85 -5.01 -3.99
CA PRO A 105 -8.77 -6.41 -3.57
C PRO A 105 -7.70 -7.20 -4.34
N VAL A 106 -7.65 -7.02 -5.66
CA VAL A 106 -6.64 -7.69 -6.51
C VAL A 106 -5.23 -7.26 -6.11
N GLY A 107 -5.00 -5.96 -5.93
CA GLY A 107 -3.72 -5.41 -5.49
C GLY A 107 -3.30 -5.88 -4.10
N VAL A 108 -4.25 -5.95 -3.16
CA VAL A 108 -4.02 -6.46 -1.80
C VAL A 108 -3.60 -7.93 -1.83
N ILE A 109 -4.31 -8.77 -2.58
CA ILE A 109 -4.01 -10.20 -2.69
C ILE A 109 -2.64 -10.42 -3.35
N MET A 110 -2.39 -9.78 -4.50
CA MET A 110 -1.09 -9.88 -5.16
C MET A 110 0.04 -9.32 -4.30
N GLY A 111 -0.21 -8.25 -3.55
CA GLY A 111 0.77 -7.64 -2.65
C GLY A 111 1.11 -8.52 -1.47
N ALA A 112 0.11 -9.19 -0.89
CA ALA A 112 0.30 -10.18 0.17
C ALA A 112 1.16 -11.36 -0.31
N ILE A 113 0.86 -11.89 -1.50
CA ILE A 113 1.62 -12.99 -2.11
C ILE A 113 3.05 -12.53 -2.41
N GLY A 114 3.23 -11.34 -2.98
CA GLY A 114 4.55 -10.77 -3.27
C GLY A 114 5.40 -10.59 -2.00
N GLY A 115 4.80 -10.09 -0.93
CA GLY A 115 5.44 -9.94 0.38
C GLY A 115 5.85 -11.28 1.00
N TYR A 116 5.01 -12.30 0.88
CA TYR A 116 5.33 -13.66 1.34
C TYR A 116 6.52 -14.25 0.56
N VAL A 117 6.44 -14.24 -0.78
CA VAL A 117 7.49 -14.77 -1.66
C VAL A 117 8.83 -14.05 -1.45
N TYR A 118 8.80 -12.75 -1.20
CA TYR A 118 10.01 -11.95 -0.91
C TYR A 118 10.75 -12.45 0.33
N VAL A 119 10.03 -12.76 1.41
CA VAL A 119 10.65 -13.27 2.64
C VAL A 119 11.09 -14.72 2.49
N SER A 120 10.29 -15.56 1.83
CA SER A 120 10.65 -16.96 1.57
C SER A 120 11.95 -17.08 0.77
N ARG A 121 12.19 -16.19 -0.20
CA ARG A 121 13.45 -16.14 -0.96
C ARG A 121 14.64 -15.64 -0.16
N HIS A 122 14.43 -14.72 0.79
CA HIS A 122 15.51 -14.27 1.67
C HIS A 122 15.85 -15.27 2.77
N ALA A 123 14.91 -16.13 3.17
CA ALA A 123 15.17 -17.22 4.09
C ALA A 123 16.07 -18.29 3.46
N SER A 124 15.82 -18.69 2.21
CA SER A 124 16.61 -19.72 1.53
C SER A 124 18.05 -19.32 1.21
N ASN A 125 18.34 -18.02 1.06
CA ASN A 125 19.68 -17.51 0.76
C ASN A 125 20.61 -17.37 1.99
N THR A 126 20.16 -17.74 3.20
CA THR A 126 20.99 -17.67 4.42
C THR A 126 21.57 -19.04 4.81
N ASP A 127 21.19 -20.11 4.11
CA ASP A 127 21.56 -21.50 4.46
C ASP A 127 22.75 -22.05 3.63
N ASP A 128 23.44 -21.21 2.85
CA ASP A 128 24.68 -21.52 2.12
C ASP A 128 25.92 -20.81 2.72
#